data_AF-A0A2E0VLJ3-F1
#
_entry.id   AF-A0A2E0VLJ3-F1
#
_cell.length_a   1.000
_cell.length_b   1.000
_cell.length_c   1.000
_cell.angle_alpha   90.00
_cell.angle_beta   90.00
_cell.angle_gamma   90.00
#
_symmetry.space_group_name_H-M   'P 1'
#
loop_
_entity.id
_entity.type
_entity.pdbx_description
1 polymer ?
#
loop_
_entity_poly.entity_id
_entity_poly.type
_entity_poly.pdbx_seq_one_letter_code
_entity_poly.pdbx_strand_id
1 'polypeptide(L)'
;MKLQQILLLTATFFLALTAHAYNFRATDMEYMSSTEICKAALTGKTDNLELRQRYLLKRDHPWKALIWKVGGWHYCGGAIKVRRAKNMVKPHERESTLKDAISNTKYSYNRIDKSNPWAIDMAITMADAYKELGEWQKSIDVLDQISQYHTNNSKILTMYGMVYYDRKDFPKAMTRFEQASKAAGGSSAEIIYFMGLTAFKLGDIESAKRYAVKAKAMGYPLAGLWNMVNEHP
;
A
#
# COMPACT_ATOMS: atom_id res chain seq x y z
N MET A 1 -49.05 -12.29 -6.32
CA MET A 1 -47.94 -12.50 -7.28
C MET A 1 -47.20 -11.24 -7.73
N LYS A 2 -47.72 -10.01 -7.57
CA LYS A 2 -47.04 -8.78 -8.06
C LYS A 2 -46.07 -8.11 -7.07
N LEU A 3 -46.13 -8.41 -5.76
CA LEU A 3 -45.30 -7.76 -4.75
C LEU A 3 -43.84 -8.27 -4.71
N GLN A 4 -43.61 -9.55 -5.03
CA GLN A 4 -42.26 -10.15 -5.03
C GLN A 4 -41.41 -9.71 -6.23
N GLN A 5 -42.02 -9.40 -7.39
CA GLN A 5 -41.31 -8.90 -8.57
C GLN A 5 -40.83 -7.45 -8.40
N ILE A 6 -41.55 -6.62 -7.62
CA ILE A 6 -41.17 -5.22 -7.35
C ILE A 6 -39.96 -5.15 -6.40
N LEU A 7 -39.91 -6.03 -5.38
CA LEU A 7 -38.75 -6.09 -4.46
C LEU A 7 -37.44 -6.51 -5.16
N LEU A 8 -37.53 -7.42 -6.13
CA LEU A 8 -36.38 -7.92 -6.91
C LEU A 8 -35.83 -6.84 -7.89
N LEU A 9 -36.69 -5.97 -8.42
CA LEU A 9 -36.29 -4.86 -9.30
C LEU A 9 -35.65 -3.70 -8.52
N THR A 10 -36.10 -3.43 -7.29
CA THR A 10 -35.46 -2.39 -6.45
C THR A 10 -34.09 -2.82 -5.93
N ALA A 11 -33.90 -4.11 -5.63
CA ALA A 11 -32.61 -4.62 -5.14
C ALA A 11 -31.51 -4.58 -6.20
N THR A 12 -31.85 -4.84 -7.47
CA THR A 12 -30.89 -4.80 -8.59
C THR A 12 -30.50 -3.37 -8.98
N PHE A 13 -31.41 -2.40 -8.84
CA PHE A 13 -31.14 -0.99 -9.13
C PHE A 13 -30.21 -0.33 -8.09
N PHE A 14 -30.35 -0.66 -6.80
CA PHE A 14 -29.45 -0.15 -5.75
C PHE A 14 -28.03 -0.75 -5.81
N LEU A 15 -27.89 -2.01 -6.20
CA LEU A 15 -26.57 -2.65 -6.37
C LEU A 15 -25.77 -2.01 -7.52
N ALA A 16 -26.42 -1.59 -8.60
CA ALA A 16 -25.77 -0.92 -9.73
C ALA A 16 -25.22 0.47 -9.38
N LEU A 17 -25.89 1.23 -8.50
CA LEU A 17 -25.50 2.59 -8.11
C LEU A 17 -24.17 2.62 -7.34
N THR A 18 -23.90 1.64 -6.47
CA THR A 18 -22.68 1.64 -5.65
C THR A 18 -21.41 1.29 -6.44
N ALA A 19 -21.51 0.41 -7.44
CA ALA A 19 -20.37 0.08 -8.32
C ALA A 19 -20.03 1.21 -9.31
N HIS A 20 -21.02 2.03 -9.69
CA HIS A 20 -20.87 3.20 -10.56
C HIS A 20 -20.52 4.49 -9.81
N ALA A 21 -20.76 4.57 -8.49
CA ALA A 21 -20.42 5.76 -7.69
C ALA A 21 -18.90 5.96 -7.49
N TYR A 22 -18.09 4.90 -7.56
CA TYR A 22 -16.64 5.02 -7.49
C TYR A 22 -16.04 5.43 -8.84
N ASN A 23 -15.98 6.74 -9.07
CA ASN A 23 -15.40 7.36 -10.26
C ASN A 23 -13.86 7.37 -10.18
N PHE A 24 -13.23 6.31 -10.68
CA PHE A 24 -11.79 6.14 -10.73
C PHE A 24 -11.38 5.43 -12.01
N ARG A 25 -10.33 5.94 -12.66
CA ARG A 25 -9.68 5.33 -13.82
C ARG A 25 -8.16 5.27 -13.58
N ALA A 26 -7.59 4.09 -13.81
CA ALA A 26 -6.15 3.87 -13.81
C ALA A 26 -5.60 4.13 -15.21
N THR A 27 -4.45 4.78 -15.30
CA THR A 27 -3.64 4.79 -16.53
C THR A 27 -3.04 3.40 -16.77
N ASP A 28 -2.60 3.12 -18.00
CA ASP A 28 -1.97 1.84 -18.33
C ASP A 28 -0.72 1.57 -17.49
N MET A 29 0.09 2.60 -17.21
CA MET A 29 1.27 2.48 -16.36
C MET A 29 0.90 2.14 -14.90
N GLU A 30 -0.10 2.81 -14.34
CA GLU A 30 -0.57 2.54 -12.97
C GLU A 30 -1.20 1.14 -12.86
N TYR A 31 -1.94 0.74 -13.89
CA TYR A 31 -2.51 -0.59 -13.99
C TYR A 31 -1.40 -1.66 -14.02
N MET A 32 -0.43 -1.50 -14.92
CA MET A 32 0.63 -2.48 -15.11
C MET A 32 1.61 -2.57 -13.93
N SER A 33 1.79 -1.47 -13.19
CA SER A 33 2.58 -1.43 -11.95
C SER A 33 1.83 -1.91 -10.70
N SER A 34 0.57 -2.34 -10.84
CA SER A 34 -0.20 -2.91 -9.72
C SER A 34 0.10 -4.40 -9.53
N THR A 35 -0.25 -4.96 -8.38
CA THR A 35 -0.16 -6.41 -8.16
C THR A 35 -1.14 -7.17 -9.07
N GLU A 36 -0.90 -8.46 -9.32
CA GLU A 36 -1.76 -9.27 -10.19
C GLU A 36 -3.24 -9.28 -9.73
N ILE A 37 -3.48 -9.38 -8.43
CA ILE A 37 -4.84 -9.29 -7.88
C ILE A 37 -5.47 -7.90 -8.09
N CYS A 38 -4.66 -6.83 -8.07
CA CYS A 38 -5.15 -5.50 -8.37
C CYS A 38 -5.38 -5.24 -9.85
N LYS A 39 -4.58 -5.81 -10.76
CA LYS A 39 -4.88 -5.81 -12.20
C LYS A 39 -6.25 -6.44 -12.44
N ALA A 40 -6.47 -7.63 -11.88
CA ALA A 40 -7.78 -8.30 -11.93
C ALA A 40 -8.93 -7.44 -11.35
N ALA A 41 -8.71 -6.83 -10.18
CA ALA A 41 -9.72 -5.99 -9.52
C ALA A 41 -10.05 -4.69 -10.29
N LEU A 42 -9.11 -4.20 -11.10
CA LEU A 42 -9.24 -2.94 -11.85
C LEU A 42 -9.65 -3.12 -13.31
N THR A 43 -10.00 -4.33 -13.76
CA THR A 43 -10.43 -4.59 -15.15
C THR A 43 -11.57 -3.68 -15.63
N GLY A 44 -12.51 -3.33 -14.75
CA GLY A 44 -13.59 -2.35 -15.02
C GLY A 44 -13.21 -0.87 -14.86
N LYS A 45 -11.95 -0.58 -14.49
CA LYS A 45 -11.42 0.74 -14.11
C LYS A 45 -10.24 1.19 -14.99
N THR A 46 -10.04 0.56 -16.14
CA THR A 46 -9.16 1.01 -17.23
C THR A 46 -9.97 1.19 -18.52
N ASP A 47 -9.56 2.11 -19.37
CA ASP A 47 -10.13 2.32 -20.71
C ASP A 47 -9.45 1.44 -21.78
N ASN A 48 -8.30 0.84 -21.45
CA ASN A 48 -7.60 -0.09 -22.32
C ASN A 48 -8.30 -1.47 -22.34
N LEU A 49 -8.94 -1.78 -23.46
CA LEU A 49 -9.70 -3.03 -23.66
C LEU A 49 -8.80 -4.28 -23.66
N GLU A 50 -7.57 -4.17 -24.15
CA GLU A 50 -6.63 -5.28 -24.16
C GLU A 50 -6.21 -5.67 -22.73
N LEU A 51 -5.85 -4.68 -21.90
CA LEU A 51 -5.54 -4.90 -20.49
C LEU A 51 -6.75 -5.47 -19.73
N ARG A 52 -7.94 -4.95 -20.03
CA ARG A 52 -9.19 -5.49 -19.46
C ARG A 52 -9.35 -6.97 -19.80
N GLN A 53 -9.20 -7.35 -21.07
CA GLN A 53 -9.35 -8.75 -21.51
C GLN A 53 -8.28 -9.65 -20.93
N ARG A 54 -7.01 -9.21 -20.93
CA ARG A 54 -5.86 -9.98 -20.46
C ARG A 54 -5.97 -10.42 -19.00
N TYR A 55 -6.50 -9.56 -18.13
CA TYR A 55 -6.58 -9.80 -16.69
C TYR A 55 -8.00 -10.11 -16.20
N LEU A 56 -8.96 -10.29 -17.11
CA LEU A 56 -10.32 -10.67 -16.75
C LEU A 56 -10.34 -12.07 -16.14
N LEU A 57 -10.77 -12.18 -14.89
CA LEU A 57 -10.81 -13.46 -14.20
C LEU A 57 -11.93 -14.37 -14.72
N LYS A 58 -11.55 -15.61 -15.06
CA LYS A 58 -12.47 -16.73 -15.28
C LYS A 58 -13.35 -16.97 -14.05
N ARG A 59 -14.51 -17.59 -14.26
CA ARG A 59 -15.56 -17.73 -13.22
C ARG A 59 -15.09 -18.46 -11.96
N ASP A 60 -14.23 -19.44 -12.13
CA ASP A 60 -13.68 -20.34 -11.11
C ASP A 60 -12.43 -19.79 -10.40
N HIS A 61 -11.89 -18.65 -10.85
CA HIS A 61 -10.67 -18.11 -10.24
C HIS A 61 -10.91 -17.69 -8.78
N PRO A 62 -10.07 -18.13 -7.81
CA PRO A 62 -10.31 -17.90 -6.38
C PRO A 62 -10.37 -16.41 -6.01
N TRP A 63 -9.55 -15.57 -6.65
CA TRP A 63 -9.59 -14.12 -6.42
C TRP A 63 -10.90 -13.46 -6.86
N LYS A 64 -11.66 -14.05 -7.79
CA LYS A 64 -12.89 -13.41 -8.29
C LYS A 64 -13.90 -13.25 -7.16
N ALA A 65 -14.16 -14.31 -6.40
CA ALA A 65 -15.07 -14.26 -5.26
C ALA A 65 -14.57 -13.29 -4.19
N LEU A 66 -13.26 -13.30 -3.89
CA LEU A 66 -12.66 -12.40 -2.91
C LEU A 66 -12.77 -10.93 -3.33
N ILE A 67 -12.37 -10.58 -4.56
CA ILE A 67 -12.42 -9.21 -5.10
C ILE A 67 -13.84 -8.67 -5.04
N TRP A 68 -14.84 -9.45 -5.46
CA TRP A 68 -16.24 -9.03 -5.40
C TRP A 68 -16.73 -8.86 -3.97
N LYS A 69 -16.44 -9.83 -3.08
CA LYS A 69 -16.83 -9.79 -1.67
C LYS A 69 -16.32 -8.53 -0.97
N VAL A 70 -15.07 -8.14 -1.22
CA VAL A 70 -14.43 -7.02 -0.53
C VAL A 70 -14.48 -5.71 -1.32
N GLY A 71 -15.02 -5.72 -2.54
CA GLY A 71 -14.94 -4.58 -3.45
C GLY A 71 -13.49 -4.17 -3.72
N GLY A 72 -12.65 -5.10 -4.17
CA GLY A 72 -11.20 -4.94 -4.28
C GLY A 72 -10.73 -3.74 -5.12
N TRP A 73 -11.57 -3.23 -6.02
CA TRP A 73 -11.29 -2.00 -6.77
C TRP A 73 -11.18 -0.75 -5.89
N HIS A 74 -11.85 -0.70 -4.74
CA HIS A 74 -11.71 0.43 -3.81
C HIS A 74 -10.31 0.47 -3.19
N TYR A 75 -9.82 -0.66 -2.69
CA TYR A 75 -8.43 -0.78 -2.24
C TYR A 75 -7.44 -0.49 -3.37
N CYS A 76 -7.54 -1.18 -4.51
CA CYS A 76 -6.54 -1.06 -5.57
C CYS A 76 -6.50 0.36 -6.18
N GLY A 77 -7.65 1.02 -6.31
CA GLY A 77 -7.70 2.43 -6.69
C GLY A 77 -7.17 3.35 -5.58
N GLY A 78 -7.41 3.03 -4.30
CA GLY A 78 -6.80 3.70 -3.15
C GLY A 78 -5.27 3.63 -3.18
N ALA A 79 -4.69 2.46 -3.44
CA ALA A 79 -3.23 2.28 -3.57
C ALA A 79 -2.64 3.13 -4.71
N ILE A 80 -3.34 3.25 -5.85
CA ILE A 80 -2.95 4.17 -6.93
C ILE A 80 -3.03 5.63 -6.45
N LYS A 81 -4.09 6.02 -5.75
CA LYS A 81 -4.26 7.40 -5.24
C LYS A 81 -3.16 7.80 -4.25
N VAL A 82 -2.70 6.90 -3.38
CA VAL A 82 -1.53 7.16 -2.51
C VAL A 82 -0.28 7.44 -3.35
N ARG A 83 -0.02 6.64 -4.39
CA ARG A 83 1.11 6.87 -5.30
C ARG A 83 1.01 8.20 -6.06
N ARG A 84 -0.20 8.57 -6.53
CA ARG A 84 -0.44 9.88 -7.15
C ARG A 84 -0.11 11.02 -6.19
N ALA A 85 -0.63 10.94 -4.95
CA ALA A 85 -0.47 11.97 -3.93
C ALA A 85 0.99 12.29 -3.59
N LYS A 86 1.90 11.30 -3.67
CA LYS A 86 3.35 11.50 -3.45
C LYS A 86 4.00 12.47 -4.45
N ASN A 87 3.42 12.65 -5.63
CA ASN A 87 3.91 13.54 -6.67
C ASN A 87 3.05 14.81 -6.86
N MET A 88 2.05 15.02 -6.01
CA MET A 88 1.15 16.18 -6.14
C MET A 88 1.77 17.43 -5.51
N VAL A 89 1.79 18.52 -6.28
CA VAL A 89 2.35 19.81 -5.85
C VAL A 89 1.36 20.59 -4.97
N LYS A 90 0.06 20.49 -5.26
CA LYS A 90 -0.98 21.27 -4.57
C LYS A 90 -1.40 20.61 -3.25
N PRO A 91 -1.17 21.23 -2.08
CA PRO A 91 -1.37 20.58 -0.78
C PRO A 91 -2.81 20.14 -0.52
N HIS A 92 -3.79 20.99 -0.82
CA HIS A 92 -5.21 20.66 -0.59
C HIS A 92 -5.68 19.46 -1.44
N GLU A 93 -5.31 19.44 -2.72
CA GLU A 93 -5.66 18.32 -3.61
C GLU A 93 -4.96 17.03 -3.18
N ARG A 94 -3.69 17.12 -2.72
CA ARG A 94 -2.93 16.00 -2.15
C ARG A 94 -3.62 15.44 -0.91
N GLU A 95 -3.98 16.30 0.04
CA GLU A 95 -4.66 15.91 1.28
C GLU A 95 -6.02 15.25 0.99
N SER A 96 -6.83 15.87 0.12
CA SER A 96 -8.11 15.30 -0.30
C SER A 96 -7.94 13.93 -0.95
N THR A 97 -6.91 13.75 -1.78
CA THR A 97 -6.61 12.48 -2.46
C THR A 97 -6.21 11.39 -1.47
N LEU A 98 -5.40 11.72 -0.46
CA LEU A 98 -5.00 10.79 0.60
C LEU A 98 -6.18 10.36 1.48
N LYS A 99 -7.03 11.32 1.88
CA LYS A 99 -8.25 11.04 2.66
C LYS A 99 -9.22 10.12 1.89
N ASP A 100 -9.38 10.36 0.60
CA ASP A 100 -10.19 9.51 -0.27
C ASP A 100 -9.57 8.11 -0.45
N ALA A 101 -8.24 8.01 -0.59
CA ALA A 101 -7.53 6.73 -0.64
C ALA A 101 -7.75 5.91 0.63
N ILE A 102 -7.68 6.54 1.82
CA ILE A 102 -7.95 5.92 3.11
C ILE A 102 -9.40 5.43 3.18
N SER A 103 -10.37 6.27 2.83
CA SER A 103 -11.79 5.92 2.87
C SER A 103 -12.11 4.69 1.99
N ASN A 104 -11.63 4.70 0.74
CA ASN A 104 -11.81 3.58 -0.18
C ASN A 104 -11.09 2.32 0.28
N THR A 105 -9.85 2.44 0.76
CA THR A 105 -9.11 1.27 1.26
C THR A 105 -9.79 0.68 2.50
N LYS A 106 -10.28 1.52 3.41
CA LYS A 106 -11.04 1.11 4.60
C LYS A 106 -12.33 0.36 4.24
N TYR A 107 -13.00 0.74 3.15
CA TYR A 107 -14.18 0.01 2.65
C TYR A 107 -13.84 -1.46 2.37
N SER A 108 -12.75 -1.73 1.65
CA SER A 108 -12.32 -3.11 1.35
C SER A 108 -11.75 -3.81 2.57
N TYR A 109 -10.94 -3.10 3.35
CA TYR A 109 -10.33 -3.64 4.56
C TYR A 109 -11.38 -4.14 5.56
N ASN A 110 -12.49 -3.42 5.74
CA ASN A 110 -13.54 -3.84 6.67
C ASN A 110 -14.33 -5.09 6.21
N ARG A 111 -14.17 -5.53 4.96
CA ARG A 111 -14.86 -6.68 4.38
C ARG A 111 -13.98 -7.91 4.21
N ILE A 112 -12.67 -7.78 4.47
CA ILE A 112 -11.73 -8.90 4.42
C ILE A 112 -11.48 -9.46 5.83
N ASP A 113 -11.29 -10.77 5.90
CA ASP A 113 -10.76 -11.42 7.10
C ASP A 113 -9.34 -10.89 7.36
N LYS A 114 -9.06 -10.47 8.59
CA LYS A 114 -7.77 -9.86 8.95
C LYS A 114 -6.60 -10.83 8.96
N SER A 115 -6.87 -12.14 9.04
CA SER A 115 -5.85 -13.19 8.85
C SER A 115 -5.50 -13.43 7.38
N ASN A 116 -6.26 -12.83 6.45
CA ASN A 116 -5.95 -12.94 5.03
C ASN A 116 -4.72 -12.10 4.67
N PRO A 117 -3.70 -12.66 3.99
CA PRO A 117 -2.50 -11.90 3.62
C PRO A 117 -2.75 -10.62 2.81
N TRP A 118 -3.85 -10.54 2.06
CA TRP A 118 -4.20 -9.33 1.31
C TRP A 118 -4.67 -8.17 2.21
N ALA A 119 -5.11 -8.47 3.44
CA ALA A 119 -5.42 -7.47 4.46
C ALA A 119 -4.16 -6.71 4.89
N ILE A 120 -2.97 -7.33 4.81
CA ILE A 120 -1.68 -6.67 5.08
C ILE A 120 -1.46 -5.52 4.10
N ASP A 121 -1.61 -5.75 2.79
CA ASP A 121 -1.36 -4.72 1.79
C ASP A 121 -2.38 -3.56 1.91
N MET A 122 -3.64 -3.86 2.28
CA MET A 122 -4.66 -2.84 2.57
C MET A 122 -4.33 -2.00 3.81
N ALA A 123 -3.90 -2.65 4.90
CA ALA A 123 -3.50 -1.96 6.12
C ALA A 123 -2.25 -1.08 5.89
N ILE A 124 -1.25 -1.60 5.19
CA ILE A 124 -0.03 -0.86 4.82
C ILE A 124 -0.37 0.34 3.92
N THR A 125 -1.32 0.19 2.99
CA THR A 125 -1.75 1.32 2.14
C THR A 125 -2.42 2.43 2.95
N MET A 126 -3.26 2.10 3.93
CA MET A 126 -3.84 3.10 4.84
C MET A 126 -2.76 3.72 5.75
N ALA A 127 -1.84 2.91 6.28
CA ALA A 127 -0.73 3.39 7.09
C ALA A 127 0.16 4.36 6.30
N ASP A 128 0.55 4.02 5.07
CA ASP A 128 1.31 4.90 4.18
C ASP A 128 0.56 6.21 3.92
N ALA A 129 -0.75 6.15 3.66
CA ALA A 129 -1.56 7.35 3.46
C ALA A 129 -1.62 8.24 4.73
N TYR A 130 -1.81 7.66 5.91
CA TYR A 130 -1.78 8.41 7.18
C TYR A 130 -0.40 9.00 7.46
N LYS A 131 0.67 8.24 7.19
CA LYS A 131 2.07 8.71 7.28
C LYS A 131 2.31 9.92 6.37
N GLU A 132 1.86 9.86 5.11
CA GLU A 132 1.95 10.96 4.15
C GLU A 132 1.14 12.20 4.57
N LEU A 133 0.10 12.03 5.39
CA LEU A 133 -0.67 13.13 6.02
C LEU A 133 -0.01 13.67 7.30
N GLY A 134 1.07 13.06 7.79
CA GLY A 134 1.65 13.37 9.10
C GLY A 134 0.83 12.82 10.28
N GLU A 135 -0.21 12.03 10.01
CA GLU A 135 -1.06 11.40 11.04
C GLU A 135 -0.40 10.10 11.56
N TRP A 136 0.83 10.20 12.05
CA TRP A 136 1.68 9.04 12.39
C TRP A 136 1.04 8.11 13.43
N GLN A 137 0.30 8.63 14.41
CA GLN A 137 -0.36 7.79 15.41
C GLN A 137 -1.46 6.93 14.78
N LYS A 138 -2.31 7.48 13.93
CA LYS A 138 -3.33 6.69 13.21
C LYS A 138 -2.70 5.65 12.28
N SER A 139 -1.54 5.97 11.69
CA SER A 139 -0.75 4.99 10.95
C SER A 139 -0.31 3.82 11.84
N ILE A 140 0.22 4.11 13.04
CA ILE A 140 0.62 3.10 14.03
C ILE A 140 -0.59 2.28 14.46
N ASP A 141 -1.73 2.90 14.76
CA ASP A 141 -2.94 2.20 15.20
C ASP A 141 -3.44 1.18 14.16
N VAL A 142 -3.38 1.53 12.86
CA VAL A 142 -3.72 0.59 11.78
C VAL A 142 -2.74 -0.58 11.73
N LEU A 143 -1.44 -0.32 11.90
CA LEU A 143 -0.41 -1.36 11.92
C LEU A 143 -0.58 -2.28 13.15
N ASP A 144 -0.88 -1.72 14.32
CA ASP A 144 -1.12 -2.46 15.57
C ASP A 144 -2.31 -3.41 15.44
N GLN A 145 -3.35 -3.00 14.70
CA GLN A 145 -4.50 -3.86 14.42
C GLN A 145 -4.12 -5.06 13.54
N ILE A 146 -3.42 -4.83 12.43
CA ILE A 146 -3.09 -5.91 11.49
C ILE A 146 -1.98 -6.83 12.02
N SER A 147 -1.07 -6.31 12.84
CA SER A 147 0.03 -7.09 13.43
C SER A 147 -0.46 -8.17 14.40
N GLN A 148 -1.65 -8.01 14.99
CA GLN A 148 -2.27 -9.03 15.84
C GLN A 148 -2.59 -10.33 15.08
N TYR A 149 -2.83 -10.23 13.77
CA TYR A 149 -3.13 -11.38 12.90
C TYR A 149 -1.89 -11.89 12.16
N HIS A 150 -0.86 -11.05 12.03
CA HIS A 150 0.33 -11.30 11.23
C HIS A 150 1.61 -10.93 12.00
N THR A 151 1.84 -11.59 13.12
CA THR A 151 3.02 -11.39 13.97
C THR A 151 4.32 -11.56 13.17
N ASN A 152 5.29 -10.66 13.40
CA ASN A 152 6.60 -10.67 12.74
C ASN A 152 6.55 -10.63 11.20
N ASN A 153 5.49 -10.06 10.61
CA ASN A 153 5.49 -9.84 9.16
C ASN A 153 6.45 -8.72 8.77
N SER A 154 7.39 -9.01 7.87
CA SER A 154 8.42 -8.06 7.46
C SER A 154 7.85 -6.78 6.85
N LYS A 155 6.80 -6.85 6.03
CA LYS A 155 6.19 -5.66 5.40
C LYS A 155 5.57 -4.73 6.44
N ILE A 156 4.87 -5.27 7.44
CA ILE A 156 4.28 -4.49 8.54
C ILE A 156 5.39 -3.80 9.34
N LEU A 157 6.45 -4.54 9.69
CA LEU A 157 7.60 -4.01 10.41
C LEU A 157 8.35 -2.92 9.64
N THR A 158 8.51 -3.09 8.31
CA THR A 158 9.05 -2.04 7.44
C THR A 158 8.20 -0.78 7.49
N MET A 159 6.88 -0.90 7.41
CA MET A 159 5.98 0.25 7.46
C MET A 159 6.04 0.96 8.82
N TYR A 160 6.14 0.23 9.95
CA TYR A 160 6.43 0.87 11.25
C TYR A 160 7.74 1.67 11.20
N GLY A 161 8.80 1.08 10.66
CA GLY A 161 10.09 1.75 10.52
C GLY A 161 9.99 3.05 9.72
N MET A 162 9.27 3.02 8.59
CA MET A 162 9.03 4.20 7.76
C MET A 162 8.22 5.27 8.50
N VAL A 163 7.21 4.89 9.28
CA VAL A 163 6.41 5.83 10.09
C VAL A 163 7.26 6.50 11.17
N TYR A 164 8.08 5.73 11.90
CA TYR A 164 9.00 6.29 12.89
C TYR A 164 10.07 7.17 12.25
N TYR A 165 10.58 6.78 11.08
CA TYR A 165 11.55 7.57 10.31
C TYR A 165 10.97 8.93 9.91
N ASP A 166 9.75 8.97 9.36
CA ASP A 166 9.08 10.22 8.98
C ASP A 166 8.73 11.09 10.20
N ARG A 167 8.42 10.47 11.34
CA ARG A 167 8.26 11.12 12.64
C ARG A 167 9.59 11.61 13.25
N LYS A 168 10.73 11.32 12.61
CA LYS A 168 12.10 11.60 13.08
C LYS A 168 12.49 10.86 14.37
N ASP A 169 11.79 9.79 14.72
CA ASP A 169 12.16 8.88 15.81
C ASP A 169 13.08 7.79 15.26
N PHE A 170 14.30 8.19 14.88
CA PHE A 170 15.27 7.33 14.21
C PHE A 170 15.68 6.10 15.03
N PRO A 171 15.83 6.17 16.37
CA PRO A 171 16.09 4.98 17.17
C PRO A 171 15.00 3.92 17.03
N LYS A 172 13.71 4.30 17.14
CA LYS A 172 12.61 3.35 16.94
C LYS A 172 12.52 2.87 15.49
N ALA A 173 12.79 3.75 14.53
CA ALA A 173 12.83 3.37 13.12
C ALA A 173 13.85 2.25 12.89
N MET A 174 15.07 2.40 13.41
CA MET A 174 16.13 1.39 13.30
C MET A 174 15.70 0.06 13.91
N THR A 175 15.17 0.08 15.14
CA THR A 175 14.67 -1.16 15.79
C THR A 175 13.63 -1.88 14.95
N ARG A 176 12.71 -1.15 14.31
CA ARG A 176 11.67 -1.76 13.46
C ARG A 176 12.24 -2.29 12.15
N PHE A 177 13.19 -1.58 11.53
CA PHE A 177 13.86 -2.08 10.33
C PHE A 177 14.74 -3.30 10.60
N GLU A 178 15.42 -3.38 11.75
CA GLU A 178 16.17 -4.58 12.17
C GLU A 178 15.25 -5.79 12.35
N GLN A 179 14.11 -5.59 13.03
CA GLN A 179 13.07 -6.62 13.16
C GLN A 179 12.55 -7.05 11.78
N ALA A 180 12.28 -6.10 10.88
CA ALA A 180 11.82 -6.37 9.52
C ALA A 180 12.87 -7.16 8.72
N SER A 181 14.14 -6.78 8.83
CA SER A 181 15.28 -7.45 8.19
C SER A 181 15.42 -8.88 8.67
N LYS A 182 15.33 -9.12 9.98
CA LYS A 182 15.33 -10.46 10.57
C LYS A 182 14.16 -11.30 10.06
N ALA A 183 12.95 -10.74 10.04
CA ALA A 183 11.76 -11.42 9.52
C ALA A 183 11.85 -11.75 8.03
N ALA A 184 12.57 -10.95 7.25
CA ALA A 184 12.82 -11.18 5.82
C ALA A 184 14.08 -12.01 5.52
N GLY A 185 14.79 -12.52 6.54
CA GLY A 185 16.06 -13.22 6.36
C GLY A 185 17.19 -12.36 5.76
N GLY A 186 17.12 -11.03 5.91
CA GLY A 186 18.14 -10.09 5.44
C GLY A 186 18.19 -9.88 3.92
N SER A 187 17.15 -10.30 3.20
CA SER A 187 17.11 -10.36 1.73
C SER A 187 16.37 -9.19 1.04
N SER A 188 15.81 -8.26 1.81
CA SER A 188 15.10 -7.10 1.24
C SER A 188 16.03 -5.89 1.08
N ALA A 189 16.30 -5.51 -0.17
CA ALA A 189 17.13 -4.35 -0.48
C ALA A 189 16.53 -3.03 0.03
N GLU A 190 15.19 -2.91 0.02
CA GLU A 190 14.45 -1.76 0.55
C GLU A 190 14.68 -1.58 2.06
N ILE A 191 14.60 -2.67 2.83
CA ILE A 191 14.83 -2.62 4.29
C ILE A 191 16.26 -2.18 4.57
N ILE A 192 17.24 -2.76 3.87
CA ILE A 192 18.65 -2.38 4.01
C ILE A 192 18.88 -0.91 3.65
N TYR A 193 18.22 -0.42 2.61
CA TYR A 193 18.26 0.99 2.24
C TYR A 193 17.76 1.91 3.36
N PHE A 194 16.59 1.61 3.93
CA PHE A 194 16.06 2.40 5.03
C PHE A 194 16.90 2.31 6.31
N MET A 195 17.53 1.15 6.58
CA MET A 195 18.53 1.04 7.64
C MET A 195 19.72 1.98 7.39
N GLY A 196 20.21 2.05 6.15
CA GLY A 196 21.27 2.98 5.75
C GLY A 196 20.89 4.45 5.94
N LEU A 197 19.69 4.85 5.50
CA LEU A 197 19.17 6.20 5.74
C LEU A 197 19.04 6.51 7.24
N THR A 198 18.54 5.55 8.01
CA THR A 198 18.34 5.73 9.45
C THR A 198 19.66 5.83 10.20
N ALA A 199 20.65 4.99 9.85
CA ALA A 199 22.00 5.07 10.39
C ALA A 199 22.65 6.43 10.12
N PHE A 200 22.51 6.93 8.89
CA PHE A 200 22.99 8.27 8.52
C PHE A 200 22.33 9.36 9.38
N LYS A 201 21.01 9.30 9.59
CA LYS A 201 20.28 10.25 10.44
C LYS A 201 20.64 10.15 11.94
N LEU A 202 21.14 9.01 12.38
CA LEU A 202 21.68 8.79 13.72
C LEU A 202 23.14 9.24 13.86
N GLY A 203 23.81 9.64 12.78
CA GLY A 203 25.24 9.97 12.76
C GLY A 203 26.16 8.75 12.72
N ASP A 204 25.63 7.54 12.58
CA ASP A 204 26.43 6.32 12.38
C ASP A 204 26.78 6.18 10.89
N ILE A 205 27.73 7.02 10.46
CA ILE A 205 28.20 7.10 9.08
C ILE A 205 28.80 5.78 8.61
N GLU A 206 29.51 5.07 9.50
CA GLU A 206 30.14 3.78 9.19
C GLU A 206 29.10 2.71 8.86
N SER A 207 28.04 2.58 9.68
CA SER A 207 26.93 1.68 9.36
C SER A 207 26.19 2.11 8.10
N ALA A 208 25.97 3.42 7.92
CA ALA A 208 25.30 3.94 6.72
C ALA A 208 26.04 3.57 5.43
N LYS A 209 27.38 3.71 5.40
CA LYS A 209 28.22 3.28 4.26
C LYS A 209 28.10 1.78 4.01
N ARG A 210 28.16 0.95 5.06
CA ARG A 210 27.99 -0.51 4.92
C ARG A 210 26.64 -0.89 4.32
N TYR A 211 25.56 -0.26 4.78
CA TYR A 211 24.22 -0.50 4.25
C TYR A 211 24.07 0.01 2.81
N ALA A 212 24.65 1.15 2.46
CA ALA A 212 24.66 1.67 1.09
C ALA A 212 25.34 0.70 0.11
N VAL A 213 26.50 0.15 0.49
CA VAL A 213 27.20 -0.87 -0.32
C VAL A 213 26.33 -2.12 -0.47
N LYS A 214 25.76 -2.62 0.63
CA LYS A 214 24.93 -3.83 0.61
C LYS A 214 23.68 -3.66 -0.26
N ALA A 215 22.93 -2.58 -0.10
CA ALA A 215 21.74 -2.33 -0.91
C ALA A 215 22.07 -2.14 -2.41
N LYS A 216 23.25 -1.58 -2.74
CA LYS A 216 23.71 -1.42 -4.13
C LYS A 216 23.97 -2.77 -4.77
N ALA A 217 24.64 -3.67 -4.06
CA ALA A 217 24.88 -5.03 -4.52
C ALA A 217 23.57 -5.81 -4.76
N MET A 218 22.48 -5.42 -4.08
CA MET A 218 21.15 -6.00 -4.24
C MET A 218 20.31 -5.32 -5.34
N GLY A 219 20.90 -4.43 -6.15
CA GLY A 219 20.24 -3.81 -7.30
C GLY A 219 19.25 -2.69 -6.97
N TYR A 220 19.26 -2.16 -5.73
CA TYR A 220 18.46 -1.00 -5.39
C TYR A 220 19.14 0.28 -5.91
N PRO A 221 18.45 1.17 -6.64
CA PRO A 221 19.05 2.40 -7.15
C PRO A 221 19.32 3.38 -6.00
N LEU A 222 20.60 3.72 -5.77
CA LEU A 222 21.07 4.35 -4.53
C LEU A 222 21.82 5.67 -4.71
N ALA A 223 21.61 6.39 -5.82
CA ALA A 223 22.29 7.68 -6.01
C ALA A 223 22.13 8.58 -4.76
N GLY A 224 20.93 8.65 -4.17
CA GLY A 224 20.68 9.44 -2.97
C GLY A 224 21.53 9.04 -1.75
N LEU A 225 21.38 7.81 -1.23
CA LEU A 225 22.12 7.39 -0.02
C LEU A 225 23.62 7.32 -0.26
N TRP A 226 24.06 6.85 -1.43
CA TRP A 226 25.49 6.77 -1.74
C TRP A 226 26.14 8.17 -1.80
N ASN A 227 25.44 9.17 -2.34
CA ASN A 227 25.92 10.55 -2.32
C ASN A 227 25.94 11.11 -0.89
N MET A 228 24.87 10.91 -0.10
CA MET A 228 24.79 11.39 1.29
C MET A 228 25.96 10.92 2.15
N VAL A 229 26.39 9.66 2.02
CA VAL A 229 27.49 9.10 2.84
C VAL A 229 28.89 9.49 2.36
N ASN A 230 29.03 10.01 1.14
CA ASN A 230 30.31 10.40 0.54
C ASN A 230 30.53 11.91 0.57
N GLU A 231 29.47 12.72 0.59
CA GLU A 231 29.53 14.19 0.68
C GLU A 231 29.66 14.71 2.12
N HIS A 232 29.42 13.85 3.13
CA HIS A 232 29.53 14.18 4.55
C HIS A 232 30.44 13.17 5.29
N PRO A 233 31.78 13.24 5.09
CA PRO A 233 32.75 12.40 5.80
C PRO A 233 32.93 12.76 7.28
#